data_AF-A0A0E0E521-F1
#
_entry.id   AF-A0A0E0E521-F1
#
_cell.length_a   1.000
_cell.length_b   1.000
_cell.length_c   1.000
_cell.angle_alpha   90.00
_cell.angle_beta   90.00
_cell.angle_gamma   90.00
#
_symmetry.space_group_name_H-M   'P 1'
#
loop_
_entity.id
_entity.type
_entity.pdbx_description
1 polymer ?
#
loop_
_entity_poly.entity_id
_entity_poly.type
_entity_poly.pdbx_seq_one_letter_code
_entity_poly.pdbx_strand_id
1 'polypeptide(L)'
;MLAAPNKKRRPLFAAKDIKAFYMNHAPKIFPQLRGPLGRMMRIFRSMSGPSYDGKHLHEVVREKLGSTRLHQTLTNVVIPTFDIKRLQPTIFSSYEVKKKKNNNTMDALLSDICISTSAAPTYLPAHFFRTEDCHGNIKEFNLIDGGVAANNPALVAIGEVSKQIFKKNPDFFPIKPMDYGRFLVISLGTGSPKIEAKYNAQKAKSWGVLDWLLVGGSTPLVDIFTQASADMVDIHIAAVFKVLHSEQNYLRIQDDTLEGTLASVDVATRDNLEKLANVGEMLLNKPVSRANLETGQMVPACDDSEITNGEALKRSAMQRDNRNKDVARCCMEQVPVACTCCVSYTVDPAQLYRAVGPSHT
;
A
#
# COMPACT_ATOMS: atom_id res chain seq x y z
N MET A 1 -8.36 1.03 -3.29
CA MET A 1 -9.19 0.37 -4.32
C MET A 1 -9.41 -1.12 -4.05
N LEU A 2 -8.35 -1.95 -3.94
CA LEU A 2 -8.48 -3.40 -3.71
C LEU A 2 -9.23 -3.79 -2.41
N ALA A 3 -9.13 -2.96 -1.36
CA ALA A 3 -9.82 -3.19 -0.10
C ALA A 3 -11.19 -2.51 0.01
N ALA A 4 -11.56 -1.63 -0.94
CA ALA A 4 -12.82 -0.91 -0.89
C ALA A 4 -13.96 -1.81 -1.39
N PRO A 5 -15.11 -1.88 -0.70
CA PRO A 5 -16.27 -2.64 -1.16
C PRO A 5 -16.98 -1.96 -2.33
N ASN A 6 -17.45 -2.75 -3.29
CA ASN A 6 -18.48 -2.36 -4.24
C ASN A 6 -19.89 -2.62 -3.66
N LYS A 7 -20.93 -2.34 -4.46
CA LYS A 7 -22.35 -2.56 -4.07
C LYS A 7 -22.68 -3.99 -3.63
N LYS A 8 -21.90 -4.99 -4.10
CA LYS A 8 -22.05 -6.41 -3.74
C LYS A 8 -21.10 -6.85 -2.61
N ARG A 9 -20.48 -5.90 -1.89
CA ARG A 9 -19.45 -6.14 -0.85
C ARG A 9 -18.27 -7.00 -1.34
N ARG A 10 -17.90 -6.84 -2.62
CA ARG A 10 -16.68 -7.42 -3.21
C ARG A 10 -15.66 -6.32 -3.48
N PRO A 11 -14.35 -6.64 -3.61
CA PRO A 11 -13.34 -5.65 -3.98
C PRO A 11 -13.78 -4.82 -5.19
N LEU A 12 -13.60 -3.50 -5.10
CA LEU A 12 -13.95 -2.58 -6.19
C LEU A 12 -13.15 -2.87 -7.46
N PHE A 13 -11.89 -3.27 -7.31
CA PHE A 13 -10.95 -3.61 -8.37
C PHE A 13 -10.40 -5.01 -8.13
N ALA A 14 -10.18 -5.78 -9.20
CA ALA A 14 -9.25 -6.90 -9.18
C ALA A 14 -7.81 -6.38 -9.36
N ALA A 15 -6.81 -7.19 -8.98
CA ALA A 15 -5.40 -6.82 -9.12
C ALA A 15 -5.03 -6.46 -10.59
N LYS A 16 -5.55 -7.22 -11.56
CA LYS A 16 -5.32 -6.98 -12.99
C LYS A 16 -5.82 -5.61 -13.48
N ASP A 17 -6.82 -5.04 -12.81
CA ASP A 17 -7.45 -3.79 -13.23
C ASP A 17 -6.58 -2.57 -12.87
N ILE A 18 -5.62 -2.73 -11.95
CA ILE A 18 -4.74 -1.64 -11.50
C ILE A 18 -3.81 -1.16 -12.62
N LYS A 19 -3.29 -2.07 -13.46
CA LYS A 19 -2.48 -1.70 -14.64
C LYS A 19 -3.28 -0.79 -15.58
N ALA A 20 -4.52 -1.17 -15.90
CA ALA A 20 -5.39 -0.39 -16.76
C ALA A 20 -5.75 0.98 -16.15
N PHE A 21 -5.93 1.04 -14.82
CA PHE A 21 -6.15 2.30 -14.11
C PHE A 21 -4.99 3.28 -14.34
N TYR A 22 -3.74 2.84 -14.13
CA TYR A 22 -2.56 3.69 -14.37
C TYR A 22 -2.45 4.12 -15.82
N MET A 23 -2.63 3.20 -16.78
CA MET A 23 -2.57 3.51 -18.21
C MET A 23 -3.57 4.60 -18.63
N ASN A 24 -4.77 4.62 -18.03
CA ASN A 24 -5.83 5.54 -18.40
C ASN A 24 -5.80 6.87 -17.65
N HIS A 25 -5.34 6.88 -16.39
CA HIS A 25 -5.44 8.04 -15.50
C HIS A 25 -4.10 8.70 -15.19
N ALA A 26 -2.97 7.97 -15.16
CA ALA A 26 -1.68 8.57 -14.84
C ALA A 26 -1.28 9.71 -15.81
N PRO A 27 -1.51 9.63 -17.14
CA PRO A 27 -1.21 10.75 -18.04
C PRO A 27 -2.03 12.02 -17.78
N LYS A 28 -3.20 11.88 -17.12
CA LYS A 28 -4.07 13.00 -16.74
C LYS A 28 -3.76 13.53 -15.33
N ILE A 29 -3.24 12.67 -14.45
CA ILE A 29 -2.72 13.06 -13.13
C ILE A 29 -1.41 13.82 -13.30
N PHE A 30 -0.52 13.31 -14.16
CA PHE A 30 0.80 13.88 -14.45
C PHE A 30 0.90 14.27 -15.93
N PRO A 31 0.19 15.33 -16.38
CA PRO A 31 0.25 15.78 -17.77
C PRO A 31 1.67 16.19 -18.16
N GLN A 32 2.18 15.57 -19.23
CA GLN A 32 3.51 15.82 -19.75
C GLN A 32 3.48 17.02 -20.70
N LEU A 33 4.01 18.16 -20.24
CA LEU A 33 4.12 19.37 -21.07
C LEU A 33 5.20 19.17 -22.15
N ARG A 34 4.84 19.32 -23.42
CA ARG A 34 5.76 19.16 -24.56
C ARG A 34 6.26 20.51 -25.10
N GLY A 35 7.46 20.50 -25.67
CA GLY A 35 8.05 21.64 -26.39
C GLY A 35 8.74 22.70 -25.50
N PRO A 36 9.29 23.76 -26.12
CA PRO A 36 10.05 24.81 -25.42
C PRO A 36 9.20 25.60 -24.41
N LEU A 37 7.91 25.81 -24.70
CA LEU A 37 6.95 26.44 -23.78
C LEU A 37 6.73 25.60 -22.51
N GLY A 38 6.75 24.27 -22.66
CA GLY A 38 6.61 23.33 -21.54
C GLY A 38 7.79 23.36 -20.56
N ARG A 39 9.02 23.58 -21.07
CA ARG A 39 10.21 23.75 -20.22
C ARG A 39 10.13 25.04 -19.38
N MET A 40 9.65 26.13 -19.98
CA MET A 40 9.48 27.42 -19.29
C MET A 40 8.35 27.36 -18.24
N MET A 41 7.23 26.73 -18.57
CA MET A 41 6.12 26.48 -17.63
C MET A 41 6.54 25.58 -16.45
N ARG A 42 7.40 24.58 -16.66
CA ARG A 42 7.96 23.75 -15.58
C ARG A 42 8.77 24.57 -14.57
N ILE A 43 9.61 25.47 -15.07
CA ILE A 43 10.43 26.37 -14.22
C ILE A 43 9.53 27.33 -13.44
N PHE A 44 8.54 27.94 -14.11
CA PHE A 44 7.58 28.83 -13.45
C PHE A 44 6.73 28.10 -12.41
N ARG A 45 6.19 26.91 -12.72
CA ARG A 45 5.43 26.09 -11.78
C ARG A 45 6.25 25.72 -10.55
N SER A 46 7.52 25.36 -10.73
CA SER A 46 8.45 25.07 -9.63
C SER A 46 8.67 26.26 -8.69
N MET A 47 8.35 27.49 -9.10
CA MET A 47 8.46 28.70 -8.27
C MET A 47 7.11 29.16 -7.69
N SER A 48 5.98 28.65 -8.20
CA SER A 48 4.64 29.14 -7.85
C SER A 48 3.62 28.02 -7.55
N GLY A 49 3.97 27.11 -6.63
CA GLY A 49 3.10 26.03 -6.16
C GLY A 49 3.58 24.63 -6.54
N PRO A 50 2.76 23.58 -6.35
CA PRO A 50 3.10 22.22 -6.74
C PRO A 50 3.15 22.05 -8.27
N SER A 51 3.93 21.07 -8.73
CA SER A 51 4.10 20.77 -10.17
C SER A 51 2.79 20.40 -10.87
N TYR A 52 1.85 19.82 -10.11
CA TYR A 52 0.54 19.36 -10.54
C TYR A 52 -0.55 19.88 -9.60
N ASP A 53 -1.73 20.19 -10.14
CA ASP A 53 -2.85 20.76 -9.36
C ASP A 53 -3.66 19.71 -8.57
N GLY A 54 -3.45 18.43 -8.85
CA GLY A 54 -4.14 17.30 -8.21
C GLY A 54 -5.63 17.16 -8.57
N LYS A 55 -6.22 18.02 -9.39
CA LYS A 55 -7.68 18.02 -9.63
C LYS A 55 -8.17 16.69 -10.18
N HIS A 56 -7.51 16.18 -11.21
CA HIS A 56 -7.89 14.91 -11.82
C HIS A 56 -7.73 13.72 -10.85
N LEU A 57 -6.69 13.73 -10.01
CA LEU A 57 -6.50 12.73 -8.96
C LEU A 57 -7.68 12.76 -7.97
N HIS A 58 -8.07 13.94 -7.51
CA HIS A 58 -9.19 14.10 -6.58
C HIS A 58 -10.50 13.61 -7.21
N GLU A 59 -10.78 14.01 -8.45
CA GLU A 59 -11.96 13.60 -9.21
C GLU A 59 -12.04 12.09 -9.33
N VAL A 60 -10.99 11.44 -9.86
CA VAL A 60 -11.04 9.99 -10.11
C VAL A 60 -11.11 9.20 -8.81
N VAL A 61 -10.39 9.61 -7.76
CA VAL A 61 -10.41 8.91 -6.47
C VAL A 61 -11.78 9.05 -5.81
N ARG A 62 -12.39 10.24 -5.84
CA ARG A 62 -13.75 10.46 -5.31
C ARG A 62 -14.81 9.72 -6.14
N GLU A 63 -14.69 9.70 -7.46
CA GLU A 63 -15.58 8.95 -8.35
C GLU A 63 -15.54 7.45 -8.02
N LYS A 64 -14.34 6.86 -7.88
CA LYS A 64 -14.20 5.42 -7.63
C LYS A 64 -14.58 5.01 -6.21
N LEU A 65 -14.19 5.79 -5.21
CA LEU A 65 -14.39 5.41 -3.80
C LEU A 65 -15.70 5.94 -3.21
N GLY A 66 -16.35 6.92 -3.85
CA GLY A 66 -17.60 7.52 -3.41
C GLY A 66 -17.53 7.98 -1.96
N SER A 67 -18.56 7.64 -1.19
CA SER A 67 -18.67 7.95 0.25
C SER A 67 -18.11 6.84 1.15
N THR A 68 -17.29 5.94 0.62
CA THR A 68 -16.75 4.82 1.41
C THR A 68 -15.81 5.32 2.49
N ARG A 69 -16.04 4.92 3.74
CA ARG A 69 -15.21 5.24 4.91
C ARG A 69 -14.24 4.12 5.27
N LEU A 70 -13.21 4.46 6.06
CA LEU A 70 -12.14 3.55 6.46
C LEU A 70 -12.66 2.28 7.15
N HIS A 71 -13.65 2.35 8.03
CA HIS A 71 -14.19 1.16 8.68
C HIS A 71 -14.88 0.17 7.72
N GLN A 72 -15.28 0.62 6.53
CA GLN A 72 -16.02 -0.18 5.55
C GLN A 72 -15.11 -1.06 4.69
N THR A 73 -13.78 -0.99 4.85
CA THR A 73 -12.84 -1.81 4.07
C THR A 73 -13.03 -3.31 4.34
N LEU A 74 -12.94 -4.09 3.25
CA LEU A 74 -13.15 -5.54 3.25
C LEU A 74 -12.07 -6.31 4.01
N THR A 75 -10.86 -5.76 4.04
CA THR A 75 -9.74 -6.25 4.84
C THR A 75 -9.22 -5.13 5.72
N ASN A 76 -8.29 -5.45 6.61
CA ASN A 76 -7.63 -4.43 7.39
C ASN A 76 -6.60 -3.68 6.53
N VAL A 77 -6.62 -2.36 6.63
CA VAL A 77 -5.71 -1.48 5.90
C VAL A 77 -4.98 -0.57 6.88
N VAL A 78 -3.74 -0.23 6.52
CA VAL A 78 -2.87 0.69 7.24
C VAL A 78 -2.30 1.63 6.19
N ILE A 79 -2.66 2.91 6.26
CA ILE A 79 -2.30 3.92 5.24
C ILE A 79 -1.60 5.08 5.96
N PRO A 80 -0.28 5.24 5.80
CA PRO A 80 0.46 6.34 6.40
C PRO A 80 0.18 7.67 5.68
N THR A 81 0.20 8.75 6.43
CA THR A 81 0.20 10.15 5.94
C THR A 81 1.06 10.98 6.90
N PHE A 82 1.41 12.21 6.54
CA PHE A 82 2.11 13.11 7.45
C PHE A 82 1.31 14.40 7.65
N ASP A 83 1.04 14.77 8.90
CA ASP A 83 0.30 15.99 9.24
C ASP A 83 1.28 17.16 9.43
N ILE A 84 1.23 18.14 8.53
CA ILE A 84 2.14 19.28 8.54
C ILE A 84 1.80 20.32 9.60
N LYS A 85 0.56 20.36 10.09
CA LYS A 85 0.14 21.26 11.17
C LYS A 85 0.65 20.74 12.52
N ARG A 86 0.66 19.42 12.71
CA ARG A 86 1.12 18.76 13.94
C ARG A 86 2.58 18.30 13.89
N LEU A 87 3.20 18.33 12.70
CA LEU A 87 4.53 17.80 12.42
C LEU A 87 4.70 16.34 12.89
N GLN A 88 3.68 15.51 12.63
CA GLN A 88 3.64 14.12 13.09
C GLN A 88 3.03 13.20 12.02
N PRO A 89 3.48 11.94 11.93
CA PRO A 89 2.82 10.94 11.10
C PRO A 89 1.40 10.68 11.61
N THR A 90 0.47 10.58 10.67
CA THR A 90 -0.92 10.20 10.93
C THR A 90 -1.18 8.89 10.19
N ILE A 91 -1.40 7.80 10.94
CA ILE A 91 -1.63 6.47 10.38
C ILE A 91 -3.13 6.18 10.38
N PHE A 92 -3.73 6.03 9.19
CA PHE A 92 -5.09 5.58 9.04
C PHE A 92 -5.14 4.05 9.06
N SER A 93 -5.53 3.49 10.21
CA SER A 93 -5.58 2.05 10.46
C SER A 93 -7.01 1.60 10.71
N SER A 94 -7.56 0.74 9.86
CA SER A 94 -8.93 0.23 10.06
C SER A 94 -9.06 -0.64 11.33
N TYR A 95 -7.95 -1.14 11.87
CA TYR A 95 -7.93 -1.88 13.14
C TYR A 95 -8.44 -1.02 14.31
N GLU A 96 -8.08 0.26 14.33
CA GLU A 96 -8.44 1.18 15.41
C GLU A 96 -9.87 1.73 15.25
N VAL A 97 -10.42 1.71 14.04
CA VAL A 97 -11.75 2.26 13.74
C VAL A 97 -12.85 1.21 13.84
N LYS A 98 -12.60 -0.04 13.42
CA LYS A 98 -13.61 -1.12 13.49
C LYS A 98 -14.10 -1.42 14.91
N LYS A 99 -13.28 -1.14 15.93
CA LYS A 99 -13.63 -1.31 17.34
C LYS A 99 -14.58 -0.23 17.88
N LYS A 100 -14.64 0.94 17.23
CA LYS A 100 -15.40 2.12 17.66
C LYS A 100 -16.24 2.64 16.49
N LYS A 101 -17.14 1.81 15.96
CA LYS A 101 -18.01 2.16 14.82
C LYS A 101 -18.67 3.53 15.06
N ASN A 102 -18.41 4.48 14.17
CA ASN A 102 -18.92 5.86 14.17
C ASN A 102 -18.51 6.75 15.37
N ASN A 103 -17.64 6.27 16.26
CA ASN A 103 -17.14 7.03 17.42
C ASN A 103 -15.61 7.20 17.34
N ASN A 104 -15.11 7.55 16.16
CA ASN A 104 -13.69 7.78 15.96
C ASN A 104 -13.48 8.79 14.84
N THR A 105 -12.89 9.94 15.18
CA THR A 105 -12.48 10.98 14.23
C THR A 105 -11.47 10.49 13.18
N MET A 106 -10.85 9.32 13.37
CA MET A 106 -10.01 8.67 12.36
C MET A 106 -10.80 7.92 11.28
N ASP A 107 -12.12 7.79 11.39
CA ASP A 107 -12.98 7.16 10.38
C ASP A 107 -13.27 8.08 9.18
N ALA A 108 -12.22 8.51 8.50
CA ALA A 108 -12.32 9.40 7.35
C ALA A 108 -12.82 8.68 6.08
N LEU A 109 -13.22 9.47 5.07
CA LEU A 109 -13.47 8.96 3.73
C LEU A 109 -12.19 8.36 3.16
N LEU A 110 -12.29 7.19 2.53
CA LEU A 110 -11.15 6.57 1.86
C LEU A 110 -10.61 7.45 0.74
N SER A 111 -11.44 8.26 0.10
CA SER A 111 -11.01 9.21 -0.91
C SER A 111 -10.08 10.28 -0.34
N ASP A 112 -10.43 10.88 0.80
CA ASP A 112 -9.57 11.87 1.48
C ASP A 112 -8.25 11.24 1.96
N ILE A 113 -8.29 10.01 2.47
CA ILE A 113 -7.09 9.27 2.87
C ILE A 113 -6.20 8.98 1.65
N CYS A 114 -6.76 8.49 0.55
CA CYS A 114 -6.04 8.18 -0.68
C CYS A 114 -5.42 9.43 -1.33
N ILE A 115 -6.13 10.55 -1.32
CA ILE A 115 -5.59 11.82 -1.81
C ILE A 115 -4.42 12.26 -0.92
N SER A 116 -4.60 12.21 0.40
CA SER A 116 -3.58 12.64 1.37
C SER A 116 -2.29 11.82 1.27
N THR A 117 -2.39 10.49 1.23
CA THR A 117 -1.21 9.61 1.17
C THR A 117 -0.43 9.73 -0.12
N SER A 118 -0.99 10.32 -1.18
CA SER A 118 -0.33 10.51 -2.47
C SER A 118 0.09 11.97 -2.72
N ALA A 119 -0.16 12.88 -1.76
CA ALA A 119 0.11 14.31 -1.90
C ALA A 119 1.61 14.62 -1.67
N ALA A 120 2.46 14.14 -2.58
CA ALA A 120 3.91 14.29 -2.49
C ALA A 120 4.32 15.77 -2.53
N PRO A 121 5.14 16.25 -1.56
CA PRO A 121 5.65 17.62 -1.57
C PRO A 121 6.30 17.97 -2.92
N THR A 122 6.11 19.21 -3.39
CA THR A 122 6.55 19.73 -4.70
C THR A 122 5.83 19.14 -5.92
N TYR A 123 5.17 17.97 -5.81
CA TYR A 123 4.42 17.35 -6.91
C TYR A 123 2.94 17.69 -6.84
N LEU A 124 2.30 17.45 -5.69
CA LEU A 124 0.86 17.57 -5.49
C LEU A 124 0.55 18.46 -4.27
N PRO A 125 -0.59 19.16 -4.27
CA PRO A 125 -0.98 20.01 -3.15
C PRO A 125 -1.29 19.18 -1.90
N ALA A 126 -0.97 19.73 -0.73
CA ALA A 126 -1.42 19.18 0.55
C ALA A 126 -2.96 19.09 0.59
N HIS A 127 -3.48 18.08 1.29
CA HIS A 127 -4.92 17.85 1.39
C HIS A 127 -5.45 18.21 2.77
N PHE A 128 -6.53 18.99 2.79
CA PHE A 128 -7.23 19.37 4.00
C PHE A 128 -8.64 18.80 4.02
N PHE A 129 -9.02 18.23 5.16
CA PHE A 129 -10.40 17.84 5.44
C PHE A 129 -10.65 17.79 6.94
N ARG A 130 -11.93 17.65 7.30
CA ARG A 130 -12.38 17.50 8.67
C ARG A 130 -13.19 16.23 8.82
N THR A 131 -13.12 15.63 10.00
CA THR A 131 -14.03 14.58 10.42
C THR A 131 -14.70 14.97 11.72
N GLU A 132 -15.84 14.34 11.98
CA GLU A 132 -16.61 14.53 13.19
C GLU A 132 -17.01 13.16 13.71
N ASP A 133 -16.89 12.94 15.02
CA ASP A 133 -17.38 11.72 15.67
C ASP A 133 -18.82 11.90 16.19
N CYS A 134 -19.41 10.83 16.73
CA CYS A 134 -20.78 10.87 17.25
C CYS A 134 -21.00 11.80 18.45
N HIS A 135 -19.93 12.33 19.08
CA HIS A 135 -20.02 13.29 20.18
C HIS A 135 -19.84 14.73 19.71
N GLY A 136 -19.73 14.97 18.39
CA GLY A 136 -19.49 16.28 17.82
C GLY A 136 -18.03 16.74 17.91
N ASN A 137 -17.09 15.85 18.26
CA ASN A 137 -15.68 16.23 18.26
C ASN A 137 -15.19 16.34 16.82
N ILE A 138 -14.76 17.54 16.45
CA ILE A 138 -14.20 17.81 15.13
C ILE A 138 -12.68 17.61 15.17
N LYS A 139 -12.16 16.86 14.21
CA LYS A 139 -10.71 16.76 13.96
C LYS A 139 -10.37 17.28 12.59
N GLU A 140 -9.40 18.18 12.55
CA GLU A 140 -8.82 18.68 11.31
C GLU A 140 -7.61 17.85 10.89
N PHE A 141 -7.46 17.65 9.58
CA PHE A 141 -6.34 16.95 8.98
C PHE A 141 -5.68 17.87 7.95
N ASN A 142 -4.37 18.08 8.08
CA ASN A 142 -3.57 18.90 7.16
C ASN A 142 -2.45 18.02 6.61
N LEU A 143 -2.76 17.19 5.62
CA LEU A 143 -1.97 16.01 5.31
C LEU A 143 -1.20 16.13 3.99
N ILE A 144 -0.02 15.53 3.98
CA ILE A 144 0.80 15.26 2.81
C ILE A 144 1.13 13.76 2.74
N ASP A 145 1.87 13.39 1.69
CA ASP A 145 2.26 12.02 1.37
C ASP A 145 2.85 11.24 2.56
N GLY A 146 2.44 9.97 2.66
CA GLY A 146 2.92 9.05 3.68
C GLY A 146 4.39 8.68 3.53
N GLY A 147 4.96 8.80 2.34
CA GLY A 147 6.37 8.54 2.02
C GLY A 147 7.35 9.48 2.72
N VAL A 148 6.88 10.63 3.22
CA VAL A 148 7.67 11.49 4.13
C VAL A 148 7.91 10.81 5.48
N ALA A 149 6.98 9.96 5.93
CA ALA A 149 7.08 9.25 7.19
C ALA A 149 7.54 7.79 7.04
N ALA A 150 6.94 7.08 6.09
CA ALA A 150 7.10 5.65 5.89
C ALA A 150 6.94 5.29 4.41
N ASN A 151 7.99 5.52 3.63
CA ASN A 151 8.03 5.17 2.21
C ASN A 151 7.95 3.65 1.97
N ASN A 152 8.42 2.86 2.94
CA ASN A 152 8.15 1.43 3.02
C ASN A 152 7.24 1.15 4.22
N PRO A 153 5.92 0.99 4.04
CA PRO A 153 4.98 0.85 5.15
C PRO A 153 4.97 -0.56 5.77
N ALA A 154 5.82 -1.49 5.32
CA ALA A 154 5.83 -2.87 5.80
C ALA A 154 6.00 -2.95 7.33
N LEU A 155 6.93 -2.16 7.89
CA LEU A 155 7.15 -2.14 9.34
C LEU A 155 5.98 -1.48 10.10
N VAL A 156 5.34 -0.46 9.50
CA VAL A 156 4.13 0.15 10.07
C VAL A 156 2.99 -0.86 10.13
N ALA A 157 2.80 -1.64 9.06
CA ALA A 157 1.78 -2.69 9.01
C ALA A 157 2.03 -3.80 10.03
N ILE A 158 3.28 -4.27 10.13
CA ILE A 158 3.68 -5.25 11.16
C ILE A 158 3.43 -4.68 12.57
N GLY A 159 3.81 -3.43 12.82
CA GLY A 159 3.58 -2.76 14.09
C GLY A 159 2.10 -2.67 14.47
N GLU A 160 1.22 -2.35 13.53
CA GLU A 160 -0.23 -2.30 13.76
C GLU A 160 -0.80 -3.68 14.10
N VAL A 161 -0.36 -4.75 13.42
CA VAL A 161 -0.76 -6.13 13.74
C VAL A 161 -0.24 -6.52 15.14
N SER A 162 1.03 -6.24 15.44
CA SER A 162 1.63 -6.48 16.76
C SER A 162 0.88 -5.77 17.88
N LYS A 163 0.40 -4.53 17.67
CA LYS A 163 -0.48 -3.84 18.62
C LYS A 163 -1.79 -4.59 18.85
N GLN A 164 -2.39 -5.19 17.82
CA GLN A 164 -3.62 -5.98 18.00
C GLN A 164 -3.39 -7.26 18.78
N ILE A 165 -2.27 -7.96 18.51
CA ILE A 165 -1.86 -9.14 19.27
C ILE A 165 -1.64 -8.77 20.75
N PHE A 166 -0.91 -7.68 21.00
CA PHE A 166 -0.67 -7.19 22.36
C PHE A 166 -1.96 -6.81 23.10
N LYS A 167 -2.90 -6.17 22.39
CA LYS A 167 -4.26 -5.85 22.91
C LYS A 167 -5.16 -7.10 23.06
N LYS A 168 -4.65 -8.32 22.85
CA LYS A 168 -5.37 -9.61 22.93
C LYS A 168 -6.66 -9.62 22.08
N ASN A 169 -6.59 -9.07 20.87
CA ASN A 169 -7.71 -9.10 19.94
C ASN A 169 -8.07 -10.57 19.59
N PRO A 170 -9.33 -11.02 19.76
CA PRO A 170 -9.73 -12.41 19.53
C PRO A 170 -9.55 -12.89 18.08
N ASP A 171 -9.50 -11.97 17.11
CA ASP A 171 -9.22 -12.29 15.71
C ASP A 171 -7.77 -12.78 15.49
N PHE A 172 -6.89 -12.60 16.47
CA PHE A 172 -5.49 -13.02 16.43
C PHE A 172 -5.24 -14.08 17.49
N PHE A 173 -4.60 -15.18 17.09
CA PHE A 173 -4.11 -16.16 18.05
C PHE A 173 -3.15 -15.50 19.05
N PRO A 174 -3.15 -15.92 20.32
CA PRO A 174 -2.16 -15.46 21.28
C PRO A 174 -0.78 -15.89 20.79
N ILE A 175 0.03 -14.92 20.39
CA ILE A 175 1.41 -15.12 19.96
C ILE A 175 2.30 -14.56 21.06
N LYS A 176 3.42 -15.23 21.35
CA LYS A 176 4.42 -14.67 22.27
C LYS A 176 4.90 -13.33 21.70
N PRO A 177 5.05 -12.27 22.51
CA PRO A 177 5.64 -11.02 22.03
C PRO A 177 6.93 -11.31 21.26
N MET A 178 7.10 -10.70 20.08
CA MET A 178 8.25 -10.89 19.18
C MET A 178 8.38 -12.25 18.46
N ASP A 179 7.36 -13.12 18.48
CA ASP A 179 7.34 -14.32 17.62
C ASP A 179 6.86 -13.94 16.20
N TYR A 180 7.78 -13.37 15.40
CA TYR A 180 7.54 -13.02 14.01
C TYR A 180 7.47 -14.25 13.08
N GLY A 181 7.76 -15.46 13.57
CA GLY A 181 7.72 -16.68 12.77
C GLY A 181 6.33 -17.04 12.24
N ARG A 182 5.27 -16.43 12.78
CA ARG A 182 3.90 -16.59 12.28
C ARG A 182 3.48 -15.53 11.25
N PHE A 183 4.21 -14.42 11.13
CA PHE A 183 3.93 -13.43 10.11
C PHE A 183 4.29 -14.00 8.75
N LEU A 184 3.48 -13.72 7.74
CA LEU A 184 3.84 -13.90 6.33
C LEU A 184 3.70 -12.53 5.69
N VAL A 185 4.82 -11.95 5.27
CA VAL A 185 4.91 -10.57 4.81
C VAL A 185 5.40 -10.56 3.38
N ILE A 186 4.59 -9.99 2.49
CA ILE A 186 4.97 -9.69 1.11
C ILE A 186 5.07 -8.17 1.01
N SER A 187 6.27 -7.66 0.76
CA SER A 187 6.55 -6.24 0.54
C SER A 187 6.91 -6.00 -0.92
N LEU A 188 6.11 -5.17 -1.59
CA LEU A 188 6.29 -4.83 -3.00
C LEU A 188 6.79 -3.40 -3.09
N GLY A 189 7.98 -3.21 -3.66
CA GLY A 189 8.52 -1.90 -3.95
C GLY A 189 8.19 -1.44 -5.36
N THR A 190 8.35 -0.14 -5.62
CA THR A 190 8.10 0.50 -6.92
C THR A 190 9.35 0.63 -7.76
N GLY A 191 10.43 -0.04 -7.34
CA GLY A 191 11.78 0.15 -7.84
C GLY A 191 12.44 1.42 -7.32
N SER A 192 13.75 1.49 -7.50
CA SER A 192 14.61 2.62 -7.19
C SER A 192 15.57 2.86 -8.35
N PRO A 193 16.08 4.09 -8.52
CA PRO A 193 17.10 4.37 -9.51
C PRO A 193 18.27 3.41 -9.30
N LYS A 194 18.85 2.92 -10.39
CA LYS A 194 20.18 2.33 -10.36
C LYS A 194 21.09 3.28 -9.62
N ILE A 195 21.94 2.74 -8.74
CA ILE A 195 22.89 3.51 -7.93
C ILE A 195 23.92 4.17 -8.87
N GLU A 196 23.46 5.16 -9.61
CA GLU A 196 24.27 6.24 -10.11
C GLU A 196 24.55 7.09 -8.88
N ALA A 197 25.80 7.50 -8.68
CA ALA A 197 26.17 8.44 -7.64
C ALA A 197 25.54 9.82 -7.94
N LYS A 198 24.20 9.91 -7.78
CA LYS A 198 23.33 11.01 -8.21
C LYS A 198 23.81 12.32 -7.60
N TYR A 199 24.30 12.23 -6.36
CA TYR A 199 24.88 13.32 -5.61
C TYR A 199 26.27 12.92 -5.10
N ASN A 200 27.19 13.88 -5.06
CA ASN A 200 28.50 13.68 -4.44
C ASN A 200 28.84 14.86 -3.51
N ALA A 201 29.61 14.58 -2.47
CA ALA A 201 29.94 15.57 -1.45
C ALA A 201 30.71 16.78 -2.03
N GLN A 202 31.53 16.58 -3.07
CA GLN A 202 32.29 17.66 -3.70
C GLN A 202 31.41 18.66 -4.45
N LYS A 203 30.27 18.23 -4.99
CA LYS A 203 29.23 19.08 -5.59
C LYS A 203 28.34 19.69 -4.50
N ALA A 204 27.96 18.89 -3.51
CA ALA A 204 27.05 19.31 -2.45
C ALA A 204 27.67 20.31 -1.44
N LYS A 205 29.00 20.36 -1.31
CA LYS A 205 29.68 21.29 -0.38
C LYS A 205 29.39 22.77 -0.67
N SER A 206 29.04 23.10 -1.91
CA SER A 206 28.73 24.46 -2.35
C SER A 206 27.22 24.69 -2.52
N TRP A 207 26.37 23.74 -2.12
CA TRP A 207 24.92 23.87 -2.27
C TRP A 207 24.35 24.84 -1.24
N GLY A 208 23.58 25.81 -1.75
CA GLY A 208 22.69 26.64 -0.94
C GLY A 208 21.32 26.00 -0.73
N VAL A 209 20.40 26.73 -0.10
CA VAL A 209 19.03 26.27 0.18
C VAL A 209 18.29 25.87 -1.11
N LEU A 210 18.44 26.65 -2.19
CA LEU A 210 17.81 26.34 -3.47
C LEU A 210 18.37 25.08 -4.10
N ASP A 211 19.66 24.82 -3.93
CA ASP A 211 20.28 23.63 -4.50
C ASP A 211 19.76 22.35 -3.81
N TRP A 212 19.66 22.39 -2.48
CA TRP A 212 19.09 21.29 -1.70
C TRP A 212 17.62 21.00 -2.02
N LEU A 213 16.88 22.00 -2.50
CA LEU A 213 15.48 21.88 -2.86
C LEU A 213 15.27 21.56 -4.35
N LEU A 214 16.10 22.07 -5.24
CA LEU A 214 15.87 22.09 -6.70
C LEU A 214 17.19 22.03 -7.49
N VAL A 215 17.85 20.86 -7.54
CA VAL A 215 19.02 20.62 -8.39
C VAL A 215 18.68 19.69 -9.54
N GLY A 216 19.04 20.11 -10.76
CA GLY A 216 18.97 19.25 -11.96
C GLY A 216 17.56 18.75 -12.30
N GLY A 217 16.51 19.43 -11.82
CA GLY A 217 15.12 18.96 -11.94
C GLY A 217 14.75 17.81 -10.99
N SER A 218 15.57 17.54 -9.97
CA SER A 218 15.27 16.67 -8.82
C SER A 218 15.09 17.50 -7.55
N THR A 219 14.60 16.85 -6.50
CA THR A 219 14.40 17.43 -5.16
C THR A 219 15.28 16.69 -4.13
N PRO A 220 16.58 17.02 -4.01
CA PRO A 220 17.54 16.20 -3.27
C PRO A 220 17.13 15.86 -1.84
N LEU A 221 16.62 16.82 -1.06
CA LEU A 221 16.17 16.53 0.31
C LEU A 221 15.01 15.54 0.36
N VAL A 222 14.04 15.66 -0.54
CA VAL A 222 12.90 14.73 -0.62
C VAL A 222 13.42 13.34 -1.01
N ASP A 223 14.27 13.25 -2.04
CA ASP A 223 14.87 11.98 -2.48
C ASP A 223 15.62 11.28 -1.33
N ILE A 224 16.46 12.03 -0.60
CA ILE A 224 17.28 11.50 0.50
C ILE A 224 16.42 10.99 1.64
N PHE A 225 15.46 11.79 2.13
CA PHE A 225 14.63 11.37 3.26
C PHE A 225 13.70 10.21 2.88
N THR A 226 13.14 10.22 1.67
CA THR A 226 12.24 9.17 1.18
C THR A 226 12.99 7.85 0.94
N GLN A 227 14.21 7.90 0.38
CA GLN A 227 15.04 6.71 0.20
C GLN A 227 15.55 6.17 1.53
N ALA A 228 16.07 7.04 2.40
CA ALA A 228 16.54 6.63 3.73
C ALA A 228 15.44 5.97 4.58
N SER A 229 14.21 6.48 4.49
CA SER A 229 13.04 5.87 5.14
C SER A 229 12.78 4.44 4.64
N ALA A 230 12.92 4.19 3.34
CA ALA A 230 12.72 2.86 2.76
C ALA A 230 13.85 1.88 3.13
N ASP A 231 15.11 2.30 2.98
CA ASP A 231 16.29 1.47 3.24
C ASP A 231 16.35 1.04 4.72
N MET A 232 16.10 1.99 5.63
CA MET A 232 16.07 1.68 7.06
C MET A 232 15.02 0.63 7.39
N VAL A 233 13.83 0.69 6.79
CA VAL A 233 12.79 -0.33 7.01
C VAL A 233 13.24 -1.69 6.48
N ASP A 234 13.81 -1.76 5.28
CA ASP A 234 14.28 -3.02 4.70
C ASP A 234 15.40 -3.66 5.54
N ILE A 235 16.35 -2.86 6.06
CA ILE A 235 17.39 -3.32 6.99
C ILE A 235 16.78 -3.86 8.29
N HIS A 236 15.86 -3.11 8.92
CA HIS A 236 15.29 -3.50 10.21
C HIS A 236 14.42 -4.76 10.09
N ILE A 237 13.59 -4.86 9.04
CA ILE A 237 12.79 -6.07 8.81
C ILE A 237 13.70 -7.26 8.53
N ALA A 238 14.68 -7.11 7.63
CA ALA A 238 15.60 -8.20 7.31
C ALA A 238 16.36 -8.68 8.55
N ALA A 239 16.87 -7.76 9.40
CA ALA A 239 17.54 -8.11 10.63
C ALA A 239 16.63 -8.90 11.58
N VAL A 240 15.38 -8.45 11.79
CA VAL A 240 14.43 -9.12 12.68
C VAL A 240 14.07 -10.51 12.17
N PHE A 241 13.75 -10.66 10.88
CA PHE A 241 13.38 -11.96 10.31
C PHE A 241 14.56 -12.94 10.24
N LYS A 242 15.78 -12.45 10.06
CA LYS A 242 17.02 -13.24 10.12
C LYS A 242 17.29 -13.78 11.52
N VAL A 243 17.22 -12.93 12.54
CA VAL A 243 17.43 -13.32 13.95
C VAL A 243 16.40 -14.36 14.40
N LEU A 244 15.20 -14.35 13.81
CA LEU A 244 14.12 -15.26 14.16
C LEU A 244 14.02 -16.49 13.26
N HIS A 245 15.06 -16.77 12.46
CA HIS A 245 15.12 -17.91 11.54
C HIS A 245 13.88 -18.05 10.65
N SER A 246 13.30 -16.92 10.26
CA SER A 246 12.00 -16.82 9.57
C SER A 246 12.12 -16.08 8.24
N GLU A 247 13.32 -16.00 7.66
CA GLU A 247 13.62 -15.24 6.45
C GLU A 247 12.69 -15.60 5.27
N GLN A 248 12.29 -16.86 5.15
CA GLN A 248 11.38 -17.33 4.10
C GLN A 248 9.96 -16.74 4.21
N ASN A 249 9.61 -16.18 5.37
CA ASN A 249 8.31 -15.56 5.61
C ASN A 249 8.27 -14.06 5.24
N TYR A 250 9.42 -13.46 4.89
CA TYR A 250 9.51 -12.10 4.37
C TYR A 250 9.95 -12.11 2.91
N LEU A 251 9.02 -11.85 2.00
CA LEU A 251 9.30 -11.72 0.57
C LEU A 251 9.29 -10.24 0.18
N ARG A 252 10.45 -9.69 -0.17
CA ARG A 252 10.61 -8.34 -0.73
C ARG A 252 10.87 -8.45 -2.23
N ILE A 253 10.00 -7.83 -3.04
CA ILE A 253 10.19 -7.71 -4.50
C ILE A 253 10.44 -6.25 -4.81
N GLN A 254 11.62 -5.95 -5.34
CA GLN A 254 12.10 -4.59 -5.63
C GLN A 254 13.05 -4.65 -6.83
N ASP A 255 13.06 -3.60 -7.65
CA ASP A 255 14.04 -3.40 -8.71
C ASP A 255 14.94 -2.21 -8.36
N ASP A 256 16.24 -2.41 -8.23
CA ASP A 256 17.22 -1.36 -7.92
C ASP A 256 18.04 -0.95 -9.15
N THR A 257 17.52 -1.21 -10.35
CA THR A 257 18.23 -1.03 -11.62
C THR A 257 17.53 -0.07 -12.58
N LEU A 258 16.53 0.70 -12.10
CA LEU A 258 15.78 1.61 -12.96
C LEU A 258 16.66 2.77 -13.46
N GLU A 259 16.60 3.07 -14.75
CA GLU A 259 17.40 4.13 -15.38
C GLU A 259 16.50 5.15 -16.11
N GLY A 260 16.99 6.39 -16.24
CA GLY A 260 16.33 7.43 -17.03
C GLY A 260 14.88 7.70 -16.62
N THR A 261 13.95 7.65 -17.59
CA THR A 261 12.53 7.93 -17.35
C THR A 261 11.83 6.86 -16.51
N LEU A 262 12.39 5.64 -16.40
CA LEU A 262 11.81 4.57 -15.57
C LEU A 262 12.00 4.85 -14.09
N ALA A 263 13.05 5.59 -13.73
CA ALA A 263 13.32 6.00 -12.36
C ALA A 263 12.57 7.28 -11.95
N SER A 264 11.82 7.91 -12.86
CA SER A 264 11.02 9.10 -12.57
C SER A 264 9.65 8.72 -12.02
N VAL A 265 9.21 9.47 -11.00
CA VAL A 265 7.93 9.26 -10.30
C VAL A 265 6.73 9.84 -11.05
N ASP A 266 6.94 10.76 -11.98
CA ASP A 266 5.91 11.59 -12.60
C ASP A 266 5.88 11.54 -14.14
N VAL A 267 6.80 10.83 -14.81
CA VAL A 267 6.78 10.65 -16.27
C VAL A 267 5.74 9.60 -16.68
N ALA A 268 4.50 10.05 -16.83
CA ALA A 268 3.35 9.23 -17.20
C ALA A 268 3.09 9.22 -18.72
N THR A 269 4.12 9.08 -19.56
CA THR A 269 3.91 8.81 -21.00
C THR A 269 3.48 7.36 -21.20
N ARG A 270 2.70 7.10 -22.25
CA ARG A 270 2.26 5.72 -22.57
C ARG A 270 3.43 4.75 -22.73
N ASP A 271 4.48 5.17 -23.45
CA ASP A 271 5.72 4.41 -23.64
C ASP A 271 6.41 4.10 -22.29
N ASN A 272 6.53 5.08 -21.38
CA ASN A 272 7.15 4.85 -20.08
C ASN A 272 6.32 3.89 -19.21
N LEU A 273 4.99 4.02 -19.22
CA LEU A 273 4.10 3.12 -18.48
C LEU A 273 4.13 1.68 -19.02
N GLU A 274 4.23 1.51 -20.34
CA GLU A 274 4.39 0.19 -20.98
C GLU A 274 5.73 -0.45 -20.61
N LYS A 275 6.82 0.33 -20.62
CA LYS A 275 8.13 -0.13 -20.16
C LYS A 275 8.14 -0.51 -18.67
N LEU A 276 7.51 0.28 -17.79
CA LEU A 276 7.36 -0.06 -16.38
C LEU A 276 6.58 -1.37 -16.19
N ALA A 277 5.55 -1.62 -17.00
CA ALA A 277 4.83 -2.88 -16.97
C ALA A 277 5.74 -4.06 -17.37
N ASN A 278 6.58 -3.88 -18.39
CA ASN A 278 7.55 -4.90 -18.81
C ASN A 278 8.61 -5.16 -17.73
N VAL A 279 9.09 -4.13 -17.01
CA VAL A 279 9.97 -4.31 -15.84
C VAL A 279 9.28 -5.15 -14.77
N GLY A 280 8.00 -4.89 -14.48
CA GLY A 280 7.20 -5.71 -13.56
C GLY A 280 7.10 -7.18 -13.98
N GLU A 281 6.94 -7.45 -15.28
CA GLU A 281 6.93 -8.82 -15.82
C GLU A 281 8.31 -9.48 -15.71
N MET A 282 9.39 -8.74 -15.99
CA MET A 282 10.76 -9.22 -15.83
C MET A 282 11.12 -9.52 -14.37
N LEU A 283 10.64 -8.72 -13.42
CA LEU A 283 10.89 -8.93 -11.99
C LEU A 283 10.42 -10.30 -11.51
N LEU A 284 9.35 -10.86 -12.10
CA LEU A 284 8.86 -12.19 -11.76
C LEU A 284 9.89 -13.29 -12.06
N ASN A 285 10.76 -13.08 -13.06
CA ASN A 285 11.78 -14.04 -13.46
C ASN A 285 13.14 -13.79 -12.80
N LYS A 286 13.32 -12.65 -12.12
CA LYS A 286 14.54 -12.37 -11.35
C LYS A 286 14.60 -13.28 -10.10
N PRO A 287 15.81 -13.68 -9.66
CA PRO A 287 15.97 -14.43 -8.42
C PRO A 287 15.48 -13.59 -7.23
N VAL A 288 15.04 -14.29 -6.19
CA VAL A 288 14.64 -13.65 -4.94
C VAL A 288 15.84 -12.91 -4.32
N SER A 289 15.60 -11.68 -3.86
CA SER A 289 16.62 -10.83 -3.24
C SER A 289 16.41 -10.68 -1.73
N ARG A 290 17.48 -10.34 -1.02
CA ARG A 290 17.51 -10.02 0.42
C ARG A 290 18.28 -8.73 0.63
N ALA A 291 17.86 -7.95 1.61
CA ALA A 291 18.62 -6.76 2.01
C ALA A 291 19.94 -7.18 2.65
N ASN A 292 21.04 -6.64 2.16
CA ASN A 292 22.32 -6.66 2.84
C ASN A 292 22.20 -5.81 4.11
N LEU A 293 22.52 -6.39 5.26
CA LEU A 293 22.30 -5.74 6.56
C LEU A 293 23.25 -4.57 6.82
N GLU A 294 24.40 -4.52 6.14
CA GLU A 294 25.38 -3.44 6.27
C GLU A 294 25.06 -2.28 5.33
N THR A 295 24.66 -2.57 4.10
CA THR A 295 24.50 -1.56 3.04
C THR A 295 23.04 -1.22 2.72
N GLY A 296 22.08 -2.03 3.17
CA GLY A 296 20.67 -1.94 2.79
C GLY A 296 20.35 -2.40 1.37
N GLN A 297 21.37 -2.67 0.55
CA GLN A 297 21.19 -3.03 -0.86
C GLN A 297 20.57 -4.41 -1.03
N MET A 298 19.71 -4.56 -2.04
CA MET A 298 19.10 -5.85 -2.36
C MET A 298 20.10 -6.71 -3.13
N VAL A 299 20.52 -7.81 -2.52
CA VAL A 299 21.41 -8.80 -3.16
C VAL A 299 20.67 -10.10 -3.41
N PRO A 300 20.99 -10.87 -4.46
CA PRO A 300 20.43 -12.21 -4.64
C PRO A 300 20.62 -13.05 -3.38
N ALA A 301 19.59 -13.79 -2.97
CA ALA A 301 19.68 -14.68 -1.83
C ALA A 301 20.66 -15.83 -2.14
N CYS A 302 21.74 -15.97 -1.36
CA CYS A 302 22.81 -16.94 -1.64
C CYS A 302 22.32 -18.40 -1.68
N ASP A 303 21.38 -18.76 -0.81
CA ASP A 303 20.89 -20.14 -0.66
C ASP A 303 19.68 -20.47 -1.56
N ASP A 304 18.99 -19.44 -2.07
CA ASP A 304 17.76 -19.55 -2.89
C ASP A 304 18.01 -19.04 -4.32
N SER A 305 19.28 -19.04 -4.80
CA SER A 305 19.67 -18.37 -6.05
C SER A 305 18.96 -18.90 -7.31
N GLU A 306 18.32 -20.08 -7.23
CA GLU A 306 17.49 -20.65 -8.29
C GLU A 306 16.00 -20.25 -8.21
N ILE A 307 15.50 -19.79 -7.06
CA ILE A 307 14.08 -19.47 -6.88
C ILE A 307 13.80 -18.06 -7.42
N THR A 308 12.89 -17.99 -8.39
CA THR A 308 12.43 -16.72 -8.95
C THR A 308 11.38 -16.05 -8.06
N ASN A 309 11.22 -14.73 -8.19
CA ASN A 309 10.16 -14.00 -7.49
C ASN A 309 8.75 -14.55 -7.80
N GLY A 310 8.52 -15.01 -9.02
CA GLY A 310 7.26 -15.61 -9.44
C GLY A 310 6.96 -16.94 -8.73
N GLU A 311 7.98 -17.77 -8.53
CA GLU A 311 7.86 -19.02 -7.76
C GLU A 311 7.66 -18.76 -6.27
N ALA A 312 8.40 -17.80 -5.70
CA ALA A 312 8.24 -17.38 -4.32
C ALA A 312 6.81 -16.86 -4.05
N LEU A 313 6.25 -16.06 -4.97
CA LEU A 313 4.85 -15.60 -4.88
C LEU A 313 3.85 -16.77 -4.92
N LYS A 314 4.05 -17.75 -5.80
CA LYS A 314 3.21 -18.97 -5.84
C LYS A 314 3.28 -19.72 -4.51
N ARG A 315 4.49 -19.87 -3.95
CA ARG A 315 4.70 -20.51 -2.63
C ARG A 315 3.96 -19.76 -1.52
N SER A 316 4.08 -18.43 -1.45
CA SER A 316 3.36 -17.61 -0.47
C SER A 316 1.84 -17.69 -0.65
N ALA A 317 1.34 -17.77 -1.89
CA ALA A 317 -0.08 -17.95 -2.16
C ALA A 317 -0.59 -19.31 -1.65
N MET A 318 0.14 -20.40 -1.91
CA MET A 318 -0.17 -21.74 -1.39
C MET A 318 -0.17 -21.77 0.14
N GLN A 319 0.84 -21.16 0.79
CA GLN A 319 0.90 -21.07 2.25
C GLN A 319 -0.32 -20.33 2.82
N ARG A 320 -0.72 -19.21 2.20
CA ARG A 320 -1.91 -18.46 2.62
C ARG A 320 -3.18 -19.28 2.47
N ASP A 321 -3.36 -19.98 1.36
CA ASP A 321 -4.55 -20.78 1.10
C ASP A 321 -4.64 -21.99 2.05
N ASN A 322 -3.51 -22.63 2.36
CA ASN A 322 -3.45 -23.68 3.39
C ASN A 322 -3.83 -23.15 4.77
N ARG A 323 -3.26 -22.00 5.19
CA ARG A 323 -3.63 -21.35 6.46
C ARG A 323 -5.13 -21.02 6.53
N ASN A 324 -5.74 -20.56 5.43
CA ASN A 324 -7.18 -20.29 5.38
C ASN A 324 -8.01 -21.57 5.52
N LYS A 325 -7.59 -22.67 4.89
CA LYS A 325 -8.25 -23.98 5.07
C LYS A 325 -8.13 -24.48 6.51
N ASP A 326 -6.96 -24.30 7.13
CA ASP A 326 -6.74 -24.69 8.53
C ASP A 326 -7.63 -23.88 9.48
N VAL A 327 -7.77 -22.56 9.27
CA VAL A 327 -8.69 -21.72 10.04
C VAL A 327 -10.14 -22.16 9.83
N ALA A 328 -10.56 -22.39 8.58
CA ALA A 328 -11.91 -22.86 8.30
C ALA A 328 -12.21 -24.22 8.96
N ARG A 329 -11.24 -25.15 8.92
CA ARG A 329 -11.34 -26.45 9.60
C ARG A 329 -11.42 -26.27 11.12
N CYS A 330 -10.55 -25.47 11.73
CA CYS A 330 -10.62 -25.19 13.16
C CYS A 330 -11.94 -24.55 13.57
N CYS A 331 -12.51 -23.62 12.77
CA CYS A 331 -13.83 -23.05 13.04
C CYS A 331 -14.96 -24.10 12.94
N MET A 332 -14.84 -25.09 12.05
CA MET A 332 -15.79 -26.20 11.95
C MET A 332 -15.63 -27.22 13.09
N GLU A 333 -14.39 -27.47 13.55
CA GLU A 333 -14.07 -28.39 14.63
C GLU A 333 -14.31 -27.79 16.04
N GLN A 334 -14.26 -26.46 16.17
CA GLN A 334 -14.59 -25.72 17.40
C GLN A 334 -16.09 -25.47 17.57
N VAL A 335 -16.99 -26.30 17.01
CA VAL A 335 -18.38 -26.36 17.43
C VAL A 335 -18.46 -27.36 18.59
N PRO A 336 -18.51 -26.94 19.87
CA PRO A 336 -18.93 -27.85 20.92
C PRO A 336 -20.44 -28.00 20.86
N VAL A 337 -20.88 -29.22 21.10
CA VAL A 337 -22.24 -29.60 21.43
C VAL A 337 -22.81 -28.61 22.47
N ALA A 338 -23.74 -27.73 22.04
CA ALA A 338 -24.78 -27.00 22.78
C ALA A 338 -24.95 -25.54 22.29
N CYS A 339 -25.78 -25.34 21.26
CA CYS A 339 -26.62 -24.14 21.15
C CYS A 339 -27.76 -24.38 20.16
N THR A 340 -28.91 -24.77 20.70
CA THR A 340 -30.20 -24.74 20.04
C THR A 340 -30.62 -23.27 19.89
N CYS A 341 -30.18 -22.59 18.82
CA CYS A 341 -30.82 -21.39 18.25
C CYS A 341 -29.98 -20.81 17.10
N CYS A 342 -30.01 -21.49 15.95
CA CYS A 342 -29.84 -20.84 14.65
C CYS A 342 -30.81 -21.55 13.70
N VAL A 343 -31.98 -20.94 13.50
CA VAL A 343 -32.92 -21.34 12.45
C VAL A 343 -32.26 -20.97 11.11
N SER A 344 -31.60 -21.95 10.51
CA SER A 344 -31.17 -21.89 9.12
C SER A 344 -32.40 -22.10 8.23
N TYR A 345 -32.80 -21.09 7.47
CA TYR A 345 -33.58 -21.31 6.26
C TYR A 345 -32.65 -21.90 5.20
N THR A 346 -32.54 -23.23 5.22
CA THR A 346 -32.03 -24.02 4.10
C THR A 346 -33.20 -24.81 3.55
N VAL A 347 -33.67 -24.39 2.37
CA VAL A 347 -34.68 -25.09 1.58
C VAL A 347 -34.06 -26.42 1.11
N ASP A 348 -34.71 -27.52 1.49
CA ASP A 348 -34.36 -28.88 1.09
C ASP A 348 -34.62 -29.10 -0.42
N PRO A 349 -33.63 -29.50 -1.23
CA PRO A 349 -33.82 -29.82 -2.65
C PRO A 349 -34.73 -31.03 -2.93
N ALA A 350 -35.19 -31.76 -1.90
CA ALA A 350 -36.06 -32.93 -2.07
C ALA A 350 -37.57 -32.64 -2.06
N GLN A 351 -38.01 -31.38 -1.91
CA GLN A 351 -39.45 -31.03 -1.95
C GLN A 351 -39.99 -30.57 -3.32
N LEU A 352 -39.22 -30.66 -4.41
CA LEU A 352 -39.67 -30.21 -5.74
C LEU A 352 -40.20 -31.31 -6.68
N TYR A 353 -40.51 -32.51 -6.17
CA TYR A 353 -41.09 -33.60 -6.97
C TYR A 353 -42.19 -34.34 -6.20
N ARG A 354 -43.33 -33.69 -5.97
CA ARG A 354 -44.64 -34.32 -5.67
C ARG A 354 -45.76 -33.27 -5.75
N ALA A 355 -46.02 -32.77 -6.95
CA ALA A 355 -47.20 -31.96 -7.23
C ALA A 355 -47.59 -32.01 -8.72
N VAL A 356 -47.68 -33.22 -9.29
CA VAL A 356 -48.51 -33.48 -10.48
C VAL A 356 -49.09 -34.88 -10.33
N GLY A 357 -50.31 -34.96 -9.81
CA GLY A 357 -51.18 -36.12 -9.91
C GLY A 357 -52.32 -35.80 -10.89
N PRO A 358 -52.85 -36.80 -11.61
CA PRO A 358 -53.73 -36.59 -12.77
C PRO A 358 -55.18 -36.35 -12.33
N SER A 359 -55.86 -35.41 -12.99
CA SER A 359 -57.31 -35.26 -12.89
C SER A 359 -57.95 -35.68 -14.22
N HIS A 360 -58.48 -36.89 -14.24
CA HIS A 360 -59.55 -37.30 -15.15
C HIS A 360 -60.89 -36.96 -14.50
N THR A 361 -61.68 -36.10 -15.14
CA THR A 361 -63.10 -36.31 -15.48
C THR A 361 -63.57 -35.16 -16.37
#